data_AF-A0A938F2B2-F1
#
_entry.id   AF-A0A938F2B2-F1
#
_cell.length_a   1.000
_cell.length_b   1.000
_cell.length_c   1.000
_cell.angle_alpha   90.00
_cell.angle_beta   90.00
_cell.angle_gamma   90.00
#
_symmetry.space_group_name_H-M   'P 1'
#
loop_
_entity.id
_entity.type
_entity.pdbx_description
1 polymer ?
#
loop_
_entity_poly.entity_id
_entity_poly.type
_entity_poly.pdbx_seq_one_letter_code
_entity_poly.pdbx_strand_id
1 'polypeptide(L)'
;MQKTRPTLWILAPITLSLAVASIWASALFSPFGKPSRAEAECSALKSFITMKEVTGRANWNNYRDLVKEYVALPQDSNRASLVQEIAMTVVQVLTNDLAIYIEMSKNQGCLVEDRREQLPGVITETESAIKFLKGDGAIEGTFFESKAGIWNTEYYSEFRSAQNFLKEPLGDKSDR
;
A
#
# COMPACT_ATOMS: atom_id res chain seq x y z
N MET A 1 -64.02 -45.42 -8.88
CA MET A 1 -63.54 -44.89 -7.58
C MET A 1 -62.32 -45.70 -7.14
N GLN A 2 -61.10 -45.19 -7.35
CA GLN A 2 -59.87 -45.85 -6.90
C GLN A 2 -59.56 -45.42 -5.46
N LYS A 3 -59.42 -46.41 -4.58
CA LYS A 3 -59.14 -46.27 -3.15
C LYS A 3 -57.65 -45.97 -2.98
N THR A 4 -57.29 -44.71 -2.77
CA THR A 4 -55.91 -44.30 -2.48
C THR A 4 -55.44 -44.94 -1.18
N ARG A 5 -54.38 -45.74 -1.25
CA ARG A 5 -53.78 -46.43 -0.10
C ARG A 5 -53.19 -45.41 0.90
N PRO A 6 -53.29 -45.64 2.22
CA PRO A 6 -52.92 -44.69 3.26
C PRO A 6 -51.40 -44.62 3.53
N THR A 7 -50.57 -45.18 2.65
CA THR A 7 -49.13 -45.31 2.86
C THR A 7 -48.30 -44.09 2.45
N LEU A 8 -48.89 -43.11 1.73
CA LEU A 8 -48.16 -41.92 1.28
C LEU A 8 -48.06 -40.79 2.33
N TRP A 9 -48.91 -40.79 3.36
CA TRP A 9 -48.96 -39.70 4.34
C TRP A 9 -47.87 -39.76 5.42
N ILE A 10 -47.24 -40.92 5.61
CA ILE A 10 -46.15 -41.12 6.59
C ILE A 10 -44.79 -40.67 6.02
N LEU A 11 -44.64 -40.66 4.70
CA LEU A 11 -43.40 -40.26 4.01
C LEU A 11 -43.26 -38.73 3.80
N ALA A 12 -44.38 -37.99 3.84
CA ALA A 12 -44.39 -36.54 3.73
C ALA A 12 -43.61 -35.81 4.86
N PRO A 13 -43.77 -36.14 6.16
CA PRO A 13 -43.00 -35.47 7.22
C PRO A 13 -41.51 -35.84 7.22
N ILE A 14 -41.15 -37.06 6.78
CA ILE A 14 -39.76 -37.55 6.75
C ILE A 14 -38.95 -36.86 5.63
N THR A 15 -39.57 -36.62 4.48
CA THR A 15 -38.92 -35.91 3.37
C THR A 15 -38.77 -34.42 3.67
N LEU A 16 -39.75 -33.82 4.38
CA LEU A 16 -39.67 -32.42 4.82
C LEU A 16 -38.53 -32.19 5.83
N SER A 17 -38.35 -33.08 6.80
CA SER A 17 -37.27 -32.95 7.81
C SER A 17 -35.87 -33.13 7.21
N LEU A 18 -35.71 -34.03 6.24
CA LEU A 18 -34.46 -34.17 5.47
C LEU A 18 -34.16 -32.94 4.61
N ALA A 19 -35.18 -32.29 4.02
CA ALA A 19 -35.01 -31.08 3.22
C ALA A 19 -34.62 -29.86 4.07
N VAL A 20 -35.23 -29.69 5.25
CA VAL A 20 -34.86 -28.58 6.16
C VAL A 20 -33.45 -28.81 6.73
N ALA A 21 -33.10 -30.03 7.12
CA ALA A 21 -31.75 -30.36 7.61
C ALA A 21 -30.65 -30.11 6.56
N SER A 22 -30.93 -30.39 5.28
CA SER A 22 -29.98 -30.16 4.19
C SER A 22 -29.81 -28.67 3.85
N ILE A 23 -30.84 -27.85 3.97
CA ILE A 23 -30.72 -26.39 3.82
C ILE A 23 -29.87 -25.79 4.96
N TRP A 24 -30.08 -26.22 6.20
CA TRP A 24 -29.27 -25.78 7.34
C TRP A 24 -27.82 -26.28 7.29
N ALA A 25 -27.59 -27.52 6.85
CA ALA A 25 -26.23 -28.04 6.63
C ALA A 25 -25.51 -27.25 5.53
N SER A 26 -26.21 -26.85 4.48
CA SER A 26 -25.66 -26.01 3.41
C SER A 26 -25.37 -24.58 3.89
N ALA A 27 -26.16 -24.02 4.80
CA ALA A 27 -25.90 -22.70 5.37
C ALA A 27 -24.73 -22.70 6.40
N LEU A 28 -24.53 -23.79 7.14
CA LEU A 28 -23.42 -23.92 8.11
C LEU A 28 -22.09 -24.33 7.48
N PHE A 29 -22.13 -25.08 6.36
CA PHE A 29 -20.95 -25.60 5.65
C PHE A 29 -20.80 -25.07 4.23
N SER A 30 -21.50 -23.99 3.86
CA SER A 30 -21.14 -23.26 2.64
C SER A 30 -19.72 -22.73 2.79
N PRO A 31 -18.88 -22.77 1.75
CA PRO A 31 -17.52 -22.23 1.76
C PRO A 31 -17.52 -20.69 1.72
N PHE A 32 -18.48 -20.03 2.37
CA PHE A 32 -18.44 -18.61 2.62
C PHE A 32 -17.61 -18.36 3.88
N GLY A 33 -16.42 -17.78 3.72
CA GLY A 33 -15.86 -17.00 4.82
C GLY A 33 -14.39 -17.18 5.17
N LYS A 34 -13.57 -17.84 4.35
CA LYS A 34 -12.11 -17.65 4.45
C LYS A 34 -11.58 -17.09 3.14
N PRO A 35 -10.94 -15.90 3.15
CA PRO A 35 -10.32 -15.36 1.96
C PRO A 35 -9.29 -16.35 1.42
N SER A 36 -9.11 -16.35 0.10
CA SER A 36 -8.03 -17.14 -0.48
C SER A 36 -6.68 -16.72 0.10
N ARG A 37 -5.69 -17.62 0.12
CA ARG A 37 -4.33 -17.27 0.60
C ARG A 37 -3.78 -16.02 -0.10
N ALA A 38 -3.99 -15.92 -1.41
CA ALA A 38 -3.57 -14.77 -2.20
C ALA A 38 -4.29 -13.47 -1.78
N GLU A 39 -5.59 -13.54 -1.49
CA GLU A 39 -6.36 -12.39 -1.01
C GLU A 39 -5.91 -11.95 0.39
N ALA A 40 -5.59 -12.89 1.28
CA ALA A 40 -5.03 -12.59 2.60
C ALA A 40 -3.65 -11.92 2.49
N GLU A 41 -2.77 -12.42 1.61
CA GLU A 41 -1.46 -11.83 1.34
C GLU A 41 -1.57 -10.40 0.77
N CYS A 42 -2.48 -10.17 -0.18
CA CYS A 42 -2.71 -8.82 -0.73
C CYS A 42 -3.35 -7.86 0.27
N SER A 43 -4.26 -8.35 1.13
CA SER A 43 -4.82 -7.56 2.22
C SER A 43 -3.76 -7.19 3.26
N ALA A 44 -2.84 -8.10 3.59
CA ALA A 44 -1.73 -7.84 4.49
C ALA A 44 -0.77 -6.78 3.90
N LEU A 45 -0.44 -6.89 2.62
CA LEU A 45 0.36 -5.89 1.90
C LEU A 45 -0.31 -4.51 1.94
N LYS A 46 -1.61 -4.43 1.63
CA LYS A 46 -2.37 -3.16 1.67
C LYS A 46 -2.36 -2.53 3.06
N SER A 47 -2.52 -3.34 4.10
CA SER A 47 -2.44 -2.88 5.50
C SER A 47 -1.05 -2.35 5.85
N PHE A 48 0.01 -3.08 5.45
CA PHE A 48 1.39 -2.65 5.62
C PHE A 48 1.67 -1.30 4.94
N ILE A 49 1.23 -1.16 3.68
CA ILE A 49 1.36 0.10 2.92
C ILE A 49 0.65 1.22 3.66
N THR A 50 -0.60 1.02 4.07
CA THR A 50 -1.40 2.04 4.77
C THR A 50 -0.70 2.52 6.05
N MET A 51 -0.20 1.58 6.86
CA MET A 51 0.54 1.91 8.09
C MET A 51 1.81 2.71 7.78
N LYS A 52 2.60 2.29 6.77
CA LYS A 52 3.83 2.98 6.39
C LYS A 52 3.56 4.36 5.78
N GLU A 53 2.49 4.51 5.02
CA GLU A 53 2.07 5.80 4.46
C GLU A 53 1.64 6.79 5.55
N VAL A 54 1.02 6.34 6.65
CA VAL A 54 0.70 7.23 7.78
C VAL A 54 1.99 7.80 8.38
N THR A 55 2.98 6.96 8.66
CA THR A 55 4.29 7.39 9.18
C THR A 55 5.03 8.27 8.17
N GLY A 56 5.07 7.85 6.90
CA GLY A 56 5.71 8.60 5.82
C GLY A 56 5.08 9.97 5.61
N ARG A 57 3.75 10.07 5.68
CA ARG A 57 3.01 11.33 5.55
C ARG A 57 3.28 12.28 6.69
N ALA A 58 3.39 11.78 7.92
CA ALA A 58 3.79 12.61 9.07
C ALA A 58 5.17 13.23 8.85
N ASN A 59 6.15 12.41 8.44
CA ASN A 59 7.51 12.89 8.11
C ASN A 59 7.51 13.84 6.92
N TRP A 60 6.67 13.60 5.91
CA TRP A 60 6.55 14.46 4.74
C TRP A 60 5.96 15.82 5.09
N ASN A 61 4.96 15.88 5.97
CA ASN A 61 4.43 17.15 6.45
C ASN A 61 5.53 17.97 7.16
N ASN A 62 6.32 17.33 8.04
CA ASN A 62 7.46 17.98 8.69
C ASN A 62 8.49 18.50 7.67
N TYR A 63 8.84 17.67 6.68
CA TYR A 63 9.70 18.09 5.56
C TYR A 63 9.14 19.33 4.85
N ARG A 64 7.84 19.34 4.53
CA ARG A 64 7.20 20.46 3.85
C ARG A 64 7.21 21.73 4.69
N ASP A 65 7.05 21.63 6.00
CA ASP A 65 7.11 22.78 6.89
C ASP A 65 8.53 23.36 6.97
N LEU A 66 9.56 22.52 7.05
CA LEU A 66 10.97 22.95 6.96
C LEU A 66 11.29 23.62 5.60
N VAL A 67 10.74 23.10 4.50
CA VAL A 67 10.91 23.73 3.17
C VAL A 67 10.22 25.09 3.11
N LYS A 68 9.04 25.26 3.73
CA LYS A 68 8.39 26.58 3.83
C LYS A 68 9.23 27.56 4.65
N GLU A 69 9.83 27.11 5.75
CA GLU A 69 10.75 27.92 6.54
C GLU A 69 11.95 28.35 5.70
N TYR A 70 12.55 27.43 4.94
CA TYR A 70 13.67 27.71 4.05
C TYR A 70 13.34 28.79 3.01
N VAL A 71 12.15 28.71 2.41
CA VAL A 71 11.66 29.69 1.42
C VAL A 71 11.39 31.05 2.06
N ALA A 72 10.93 31.07 3.32
CA ALA A 72 10.62 32.31 4.03
C ALA A 72 11.86 33.10 4.48
N LEU A 73 13.01 32.44 4.65
CA LEU A 73 14.25 33.11 5.03
C LEU A 73 14.78 34.04 3.91
N PRO A 74 15.52 35.12 4.22
CA PRO A 74 16.31 35.89 3.25
C PRO A 74 17.41 35.05 2.58
N GLN A 75 17.74 35.30 1.32
CA GLN A 75 18.75 34.50 0.56
C GLN A 75 20.14 34.53 1.20
N ASP A 76 20.52 35.65 1.81
CA ASP A 76 21.83 35.84 2.44
C ASP A 76 21.93 35.20 3.84
N SER A 77 20.88 34.52 4.31
CA SER A 77 20.89 33.86 5.61
C SER A 77 21.77 32.61 5.60
N ASN A 78 22.40 32.30 6.73
CA ASN A 78 23.05 31.01 6.90
C ASN A 78 21.99 29.91 7.06
N ARG A 79 21.77 29.12 6.01
CA ARG A 79 20.72 28.09 5.94
C ARG A 79 21.26 26.66 6.05
N ALA A 80 22.56 26.48 6.27
CA ALA A 80 23.21 25.16 6.20
C ALA A 80 22.60 24.14 7.17
N SER A 81 22.33 24.53 8.43
CA SER A 81 21.70 23.66 9.42
C SER A 81 20.29 23.26 9.02
N LEU A 82 19.50 24.20 8.50
CA LEU A 82 18.13 23.95 8.04
C LEU A 82 18.14 23.00 6.84
N VAL A 83 19.04 23.19 5.88
CA VAL A 83 19.17 22.27 4.72
C VAL A 83 19.58 20.87 5.15
N GLN A 84 20.46 20.75 6.16
CA GLN A 84 20.79 19.45 6.73
C GLN A 84 19.56 18.77 7.36
N GLU A 85 18.74 19.52 8.09
CA GLU A 85 17.51 19.02 8.70
C GLU A 85 16.46 18.62 7.66
N ILE A 86 16.28 19.43 6.61
CA ILE A 86 15.43 19.13 5.46
C ILE A 86 15.85 17.80 4.81
N ALA A 87 17.14 17.64 4.52
CA ALA A 87 17.68 16.44 3.90
C ALA A 87 17.46 15.19 4.78
N MET A 88 17.74 15.29 6.08
CA MET A 88 17.51 14.18 7.01
C MET A 88 16.02 13.80 7.11
N THR A 89 15.14 14.80 7.11
CA THR A 89 13.69 14.56 7.22
C THR A 89 13.14 13.89 5.96
N VAL A 90 13.53 14.34 4.76
CA VAL A 90 13.08 13.67 3.53
C VAL A 90 13.70 12.28 3.37
N VAL A 91 14.92 12.03 3.86
CA VAL A 91 15.50 10.67 3.94
C VAL A 91 14.61 9.73 4.76
N GLN A 92 13.99 10.20 5.84
CA GLN A 92 13.05 9.38 6.62
C GLN A 92 11.77 9.06 5.83
N VAL A 93 11.28 9.99 5.00
CA VAL A 93 10.15 9.74 4.09
C VAL A 93 10.53 8.66 3.09
N LEU A 94 11.62 8.85 2.36
CA LEU A 94 12.12 7.91 1.35
C LEU A 94 12.45 6.53 1.93
N THR A 95 12.89 6.46 3.18
CA THR A 95 13.12 5.17 3.86
C THR A 95 11.82 4.40 4.09
N ASN A 96 10.72 5.09 4.38
CA ASN A 96 9.41 4.44 4.49
C ASN A 96 8.90 3.99 3.12
N ASP A 97 9.06 4.83 2.08
CA ASP A 97 8.73 4.47 0.70
C ASP A 97 9.53 3.26 0.23
N LEU A 98 10.83 3.23 0.48
CA LEU A 98 11.70 2.11 0.13
C LEU A 98 11.23 0.81 0.82
N ALA A 99 10.86 0.89 2.10
CA ALA A 99 10.32 -0.26 2.81
C ALA A 99 9.01 -0.78 2.18
N ILE A 100 8.15 0.13 1.71
CA ILE A 100 6.95 -0.22 0.95
C ILE A 100 7.32 -0.92 -0.36
N TYR A 101 8.23 -0.36 -1.15
CA TYR A 101 8.61 -0.93 -2.44
C TYR A 101 9.28 -2.30 -2.31
N ILE A 102 10.11 -2.49 -1.28
CA ILE A 102 10.69 -3.80 -0.95
C ILE A 102 9.62 -4.81 -0.54
N GLU A 103 8.58 -4.39 0.19
CA GLU A 103 7.50 -5.31 0.56
C GLU A 103 6.60 -5.65 -0.63
N MET A 104 6.37 -4.69 -1.53
CA MET A 104 5.69 -4.91 -2.80
C MET A 104 6.45 -5.90 -3.70
N SER A 105 7.79 -5.85 -3.71
CA SER A 105 8.60 -6.72 -4.58
C SER A 105 8.54 -8.19 -4.17
N LYS A 106 8.21 -8.47 -2.90
CA LYS A 106 7.92 -9.83 -2.40
C LYS A 106 6.50 -10.29 -2.76
N ASN A 107 5.58 -9.36 -2.95
CA ASN A 107 4.14 -9.61 -3.11
C ASN A 107 3.64 -9.16 -4.50
N GLN A 108 4.42 -9.43 -5.56
CA GLN A 108 4.16 -8.91 -6.91
C GLN A 108 2.79 -9.30 -7.48
N GLY A 109 2.23 -10.45 -7.05
CA GLY A 109 0.90 -10.92 -7.46
C GLY A 109 -0.23 -9.91 -7.20
N CYS A 110 -0.05 -9.06 -6.19
CA CYS A 110 -0.99 -8.03 -5.77
C CYS A 110 -0.89 -6.72 -6.56
N LEU A 111 0.14 -6.58 -7.41
CA LEU A 111 0.45 -5.33 -8.12
C LEU A 111 -0.08 -5.33 -9.55
N VAL A 112 -0.47 -4.16 -10.05
CA VAL A 112 -0.76 -3.92 -11.47
C VAL A 112 0.50 -4.21 -12.29
N GLU A 113 0.34 -4.83 -13.47
CA GLU A 113 1.46 -5.35 -14.29
C GLU A 113 2.47 -4.26 -14.65
N ASP A 114 2.03 -3.15 -15.24
CA ASP A 114 2.89 -2.00 -15.58
C ASP A 114 3.68 -1.46 -14.38
N ARG A 115 3.08 -1.51 -13.18
CA ARG A 115 3.68 -1.01 -11.93
C ARG A 115 4.70 -1.99 -11.36
N ARG A 116 4.48 -3.29 -11.56
CA ARG A 116 5.44 -4.34 -11.19
C ARG A 116 6.73 -4.21 -11.99
N GLU A 117 6.64 -3.92 -13.28
CA GLU A 117 7.82 -3.76 -14.15
C GLU A 117 8.67 -2.54 -13.75
N GLN A 118 8.03 -1.47 -13.29
CA GLN A 118 8.71 -0.25 -12.83
C GLN A 118 9.38 -0.42 -11.45
N LEU A 119 8.90 -1.37 -10.63
CA LEU A 119 9.27 -1.47 -9.23
C LEU A 119 10.77 -1.62 -8.95
N PRO A 120 11.55 -2.44 -9.71
CA PRO A 120 13.01 -2.53 -9.51
C PRO A 120 13.74 -1.21 -9.73
N GLY A 121 13.31 -0.43 -10.74
CA GLY A 121 13.85 0.89 -11.03
C GLY A 121 13.55 1.87 -9.89
N VAL A 122 12.29 1.91 -9.45
CA VAL A 122 11.86 2.78 -8.33
C VAL A 122 12.63 2.47 -7.05
N ILE A 123 12.88 1.19 -6.73
CA ILE A 123 13.70 0.79 -5.58
C ILE A 123 15.12 1.35 -5.71
N THR A 124 15.75 1.14 -6.87
CA THR A 124 17.15 1.56 -7.12
C THR A 124 17.30 3.07 -7.07
N GLU A 125 16.35 3.81 -7.66
CA GLU A 125 16.30 5.27 -7.62
C GLU A 125 16.12 5.78 -6.19
N THR A 126 15.21 5.18 -5.42
CA THR A 126 14.96 5.56 -4.02
C THR A 126 16.18 5.30 -3.13
N GLU A 127 16.85 4.15 -3.28
CA GLU A 127 18.10 3.86 -2.58
C GLU A 127 19.21 4.84 -2.93
N SER A 128 19.34 5.17 -4.22
CA SER A 128 20.34 6.13 -4.71
C SER A 128 20.08 7.54 -4.18
N ALA A 129 18.82 7.97 -4.16
CA ALA A 129 18.41 9.25 -3.59
C ALA A 129 18.73 9.32 -2.08
N ILE A 130 18.45 8.26 -1.32
CA ILE A 130 18.79 8.19 0.10
C ILE A 130 20.31 8.30 0.30
N LYS A 131 21.12 7.55 -0.46
CA LYS A 131 22.59 7.62 -0.37
C LYS A 131 23.10 9.01 -0.72
N PHE A 132 22.56 9.62 -1.78
CA PHE A 132 22.90 10.98 -2.19
C PHE A 132 22.65 11.99 -1.07
N LEU A 133 21.45 12.00 -0.50
CA LEU A 133 21.08 12.95 0.55
C LEU A 133 21.86 12.75 1.87
N LYS A 134 22.35 11.54 2.13
CA LYS A 134 23.25 11.25 3.25
C LYS A 134 24.71 11.65 2.98
N GLY A 135 25.06 11.92 1.73
CA GLY A 135 26.45 12.12 1.30
C GLY A 135 27.23 10.82 1.09
N ASP A 136 26.55 9.67 1.14
CA ASP A 136 27.14 8.33 1.00
C ASP A 136 27.25 7.87 -0.46
N GLY A 137 26.72 8.65 -1.41
CA GLY A 137 26.77 8.34 -2.84
C GLY A 137 26.59 9.59 -3.70
N ALA A 138 27.10 9.53 -4.93
CA ALA A 138 26.91 10.58 -5.92
C ALA A 138 25.79 10.22 -6.89
N ILE A 139 25.08 11.23 -7.39
CA ILE A 139 24.20 11.13 -8.55
C ILE A 139 24.89 11.88 -9.68
N GLU A 140 25.13 11.18 -10.80
CA GLU A 140 25.83 11.76 -11.97
C GLU A 140 27.17 12.42 -11.62
N GLY A 141 27.92 11.84 -10.67
CA GLY A 141 29.21 12.36 -10.23
C GLY A 141 29.15 13.53 -9.26
N THR A 142 27.94 13.99 -8.89
CA THR A 142 27.73 15.09 -7.93
C THR A 142 27.31 14.56 -6.57
N PHE A 143 27.88 15.11 -5.49
CA PHE A 143 27.50 14.81 -4.12
C PHE A 143 26.57 15.89 -3.56
N PHE A 144 25.72 15.52 -2.61
CA PHE A 144 24.89 16.48 -1.91
C PHE A 144 25.73 17.27 -0.87
N GLU A 145 25.75 18.59 -1.01
CA GLU A 145 26.47 19.49 -0.11
C GLU A 145 25.50 20.31 0.76
N SER A 146 25.03 19.72 1.87
CA SER A 146 24.13 20.42 2.80
C SER A 146 24.72 21.72 3.37
N LYS A 147 26.05 21.78 3.50
CA LYS A 147 26.79 22.95 3.99
C LYS A 147 26.70 24.17 3.07
N ALA A 148 26.37 23.97 1.79
CA ALA A 148 26.13 25.08 0.88
C ALA A 148 24.85 25.86 1.22
N GLY A 149 23.94 25.28 2.03
CA GLY A 149 22.68 25.93 2.39
C GLY A 149 21.71 26.08 1.21
N ILE A 150 21.90 25.29 0.16
CA ILE A 150 21.08 25.29 -1.05
C ILE A 150 20.17 24.06 -1.03
N TRP A 151 18.88 24.27 -1.26
CA TRP A 151 17.88 23.21 -1.38
C TRP A 151 17.01 23.41 -2.61
N ASN A 152 16.70 22.33 -3.32
CA ASN A 152 15.71 22.33 -4.39
C ASN A 152 14.30 22.20 -3.80
N THR A 153 13.53 23.29 -3.78
CA THR A 153 12.18 23.34 -3.17
C THR A 153 11.15 22.45 -3.86
N GLU A 154 11.41 22.06 -5.11
CA GLU A 154 10.57 21.16 -5.89
C GLU A 154 10.89 19.68 -5.64
N TYR A 155 11.99 19.38 -4.96
CA TYR A 155 12.33 18.01 -4.61
C TYR A 155 11.22 17.41 -3.74
N TYR A 156 10.65 16.30 -4.18
CA TYR A 156 9.63 15.56 -3.42
C TYR A 156 8.46 16.46 -2.93
N SER A 157 8.03 17.40 -3.78
CA SER A 157 6.98 18.38 -3.45
C SER A 157 5.57 17.80 -3.34
N GLU A 158 5.38 16.56 -3.80
CA GLU A 158 4.12 15.81 -3.75
C GLU A 158 4.28 14.50 -2.99
N PHE A 159 3.33 14.18 -2.12
CA PHE A 159 3.22 12.85 -1.51
C PHE A 159 2.35 11.95 -2.38
N ARG A 160 2.95 10.94 -3.03
CA ARG A 160 2.21 9.98 -3.87
C ARG A 160 1.92 8.71 -3.10
N SER A 161 0.66 8.26 -3.15
CA SER A 161 0.28 7.02 -2.50
C SER A 161 0.81 5.81 -3.29
N ALA A 162 1.45 4.90 -2.57
CA ALA A 162 1.91 3.61 -3.04
C ALA A 162 0.74 2.63 -3.23
N GLN A 163 -0.45 2.90 -2.67
CA GLN A 163 -1.64 2.09 -2.93
C GLN A 163 -2.02 2.06 -4.42
N ASN A 164 -1.60 3.05 -5.20
CA ASN A 164 -1.77 3.10 -6.66
C ASN A 164 -1.02 1.98 -7.42
N PHE A 165 -0.13 1.24 -6.75
CA PHE A 165 0.53 0.06 -7.31
C PHE A 165 -0.33 -1.20 -7.19
N LEU A 166 -1.31 -1.20 -6.27
CA LEU A 166 -2.13 -2.37 -5.99
C LEU A 166 -3.21 -2.54 -7.04
N LYS A 167 -3.53 -3.80 -7.36
CA LYS A 167 -4.74 -4.13 -8.11
C LYS A 167 -5.97 -3.71 -7.30
N GLU A 168 -7.02 -3.28 -8.00
CA GLU A 168 -8.32 -3.13 -7.38
C GLU A 168 -8.83 -4.49 -6.88
N PRO A 169 -9.52 -4.54 -5.72
CA PRO A 169 -10.15 -5.76 -5.27
C PRO A 169 -11.16 -6.25 -6.33
N LEU A 170 -11.11 -7.55 -6.64
CA LEU A 170 -12.07 -8.20 -7.53
C LEU A 170 -13.44 -8.23 -6.84
N GLY A 171 -14.18 -7.12 -6.85
CA GLY A 171 -15.44 -7.00 -6.12
C GLY A 171 -16.14 -5.67 -6.29
N ASP A 172 -16.56 -5.36 -7.53
CA ASP A 172 -17.95 -5.07 -7.92
C ASP A 172 -17.97 -4.59 -9.37
N LYS A 173 -17.71 -5.50 -10.33
CA LYS A 173 -18.26 -5.32 -11.68
C LYS A 173 -19.67 -5.87 -11.66
N SER A 174 -20.57 -5.14 -10.99
CA SER A 174 -21.98 -5.19 -11.34
C SER A 174 -22.09 -4.68 -12.78
N ASP A 175 -22.48 -5.59 -13.67
CA ASP A 175 -22.73 -5.35 -15.07
C ASP A 175 -23.51 -4.03 -15.26
N ARG A 176 -22.92 -3.11 -16.03
CA ARG A 176 -23.61 -1.92 -16.55
C ARG A 176 -23.55 -1.93 -18.06
#